data_AF-A0A3D2KQ97-F1
#
_entry.id   AF-A0A3D2KQ97-F1
#
_cell.length_a   1.000
_cell.length_b   1.000
_cell.length_c   1.000
_cell.angle_alpha   90.00
_cell.angle_beta   90.00
_cell.angle_gamma   90.00
#
_symmetry.space_group_name_H-M   'P 1'
#
loop_
_entity.id
_entity.type
_entity.pdbx_description
1 polymer ?
#
loop_
_entity_poly.entity_id
_entity_poly.type
_entity_poly.pdbx_seq_one_letter_code
_entity_poly.pdbx_strand_id
1 'polypeptide(L)'
;MAYDTFLTAATAAELDRLLRGRTLLEVEALPGRDLRLVFGPRREPVFVVLAGEPFPCVYRSRPDSGRLLAPETLLEDPAPGLGQFARVLEARLAGRGLKGVRHLPWERVVEFAFSPREGLRQDLRTPFLVHEAAPRPARVVLLDGDRAVAATWPPAEDDRLTRGAVYSPPPARAGLSPADLLRDWKTFTGPPAEAGSPEPDGCGRAPSPLRHLTRWLLSAAPALGPVAAEEVARRALAAAKGAMRPRPGAPRTVEDVVGAEVLTALRSALSDMVSLYPAGPWSPAVIVSGKPPHAVLDVTAVPVEVGDRGVLLPSRDVGRALETWHLSRRLESRLDAVAARTRRTLKSALARARRKLDRRAADQAEAERAEEFRLKGELILANLTRVPRGAREVTVTDYDGRPLTITLDPRLTPAANARRFFDRYRKARRAASRADLLRSTADHLAWL
;
A
#
# COMPACT_ATOMS: atom_id res chain seq x y z
N MET A 1 5.93 0.36 -10.90
CA MET A 1 4.95 -0.74 -10.71
C MET A 1 5.57 -1.98 -11.31
N ALA A 2 5.53 -3.08 -10.57
CA ALA A 2 6.08 -4.39 -10.97
C ALA A 2 5.43 -4.93 -12.25
N TYR A 3 4.11 -4.87 -12.35
CA TYR A 3 3.35 -5.34 -13.50
C TYR A 3 3.53 -4.39 -14.70
N ASP A 4 4.47 -4.74 -15.59
CA ASP A 4 4.83 -4.02 -16.80
C ASP A 4 4.21 -4.66 -18.06
N THR A 5 4.57 -4.14 -19.24
CA THR A 5 4.02 -4.62 -20.51
C THR A 5 4.53 -6.00 -20.91
N PHE A 6 5.75 -6.36 -20.53
CA PHE A 6 6.30 -7.70 -20.75
C PHE A 6 5.57 -8.74 -19.90
N LEU A 7 5.35 -8.47 -18.61
CA LEU A 7 4.53 -9.31 -17.74
C LEU A 7 3.10 -9.41 -18.24
N THR A 8 2.52 -8.31 -18.74
CA THR A 8 1.17 -8.30 -19.32
C THR A 8 1.10 -9.22 -20.55
N ALA A 9 2.07 -9.12 -21.48
CA ALA A 9 2.13 -9.96 -22.68
C ALA A 9 2.37 -11.43 -22.33
N ALA A 10 3.30 -11.72 -21.43
CA ALA A 10 3.60 -13.08 -20.98
C ALA A 10 2.41 -13.73 -20.27
N THR A 11 1.71 -12.97 -19.43
CA THR A 11 0.47 -13.39 -18.77
C THR A 11 -0.61 -13.68 -19.79
N ALA A 12 -0.85 -12.78 -20.75
CA ALA A 12 -1.86 -12.99 -21.79
C ALA A 12 -1.55 -14.25 -22.62
N ALA A 13 -0.29 -14.49 -23.00
CA ALA A 13 0.13 -15.68 -23.73
C ALA A 13 -0.07 -16.97 -22.91
N GLU A 14 0.25 -16.96 -21.61
CA GLU A 14 0.00 -18.10 -20.73
C GLU A 14 -1.49 -18.40 -20.60
N LEU A 15 -2.30 -17.37 -20.34
CA LEU A 15 -3.74 -17.51 -20.17
C LEU A 15 -4.42 -17.96 -21.46
N ASP A 16 -4.02 -17.44 -22.62
CA ASP A 16 -4.54 -17.87 -23.90
C ASP A 16 -4.31 -19.37 -24.12
N ARG A 17 -3.09 -19.84 -23.88
CA ARG A 17 -2.73 -21.26 -23.98
C ARG A 17 -3.57 -22.15 -23.03
N LEU A 18 -3.88 -21.66 -21.84
CA LEU A 18 -4.58 -22.45 -20.83
C LEU A 18 -6.10 -22.41 -20.96
N LEU A 19 -6.65 -21.30 -21.47
CA LEU A 19 -8.07 -21.00 -21.40
C LEU A 19 -8.79 -21.04 -22.74
N ARG A 20 -8.08 -20.96 -23.88
CA ARG A 20 -8.69 -21.00 -25.21
C ARG A 20 -9.53 -22.28 -25.35
N GLY A 21 -10.78 -22.11 -25.76
CA GLY A 21 -11.77 -23.19 -25.88
C GLY A 21 -12.45 -23.60 -24.58
N ARG A 22 -12.00 -23.13 -23.40
CA ARG A 22 -12.68 -23.40 -22.13
C ARG A 22 -13.89 -22.50 -21.95
N THR A 23 -14.91 -23.01 -21.27
CA THR A 23 -16.13 -22.27 -20.94
C THR A 23 -15.99 -21.56 -19.61
N LEU A 24 -16.40 -20.29 -19.53
CA LEU A 24 -16.55 -19.61 -18.23
C LEU A 24 -17.76 -20.19 -17.49
N LEU A 25 -17.51 -20.72 -16.30
CA LEU A 25 -18.54 -21.35 -15.47
C LEU A 25 -19.14 -20.38 -14.47
N GLU A 26 -18.30 -19.59 -13.80
CA GLU A 26 -18.69 -18.76 -12.66
C GLU A 26 -17.77 -17.55 -12.52
N VAL A 27 -18.29 -16.49 -11.89
CA VAL A 27 -17.54 -15.28 -11.52
C VAL A 27 -17.77 -14.97 -10.05
N GLU A 28 -16.71 -14.94 -9.27
CA GLU A 28 -16.78 -14.71 -7.83
C GLU A 28 -16.13 -13.39 -7.42
N ALA A 29 -16.79 -12.69 -6.49
CA ALA A 29 -16.23 -11.52 -5.82
C ALA A 29 -15.33 -11.95 -4.66
N LEU A 30 -14.09 -11.50 -4.66
CA LEU A 30 -13.11 -11.77 -3.60
C LEU A 30 -12.92 -10.55 -2.68
N PRO A 31 -12.30 -10.73 -1.50
CA PRO A 31 -11.92 -9.63 -0.60
C PRO A 31 -11.23 -8.44 -1.30
N GLY A 32 -11.66 -7.23 -0.95
CA GLY A 32 -11.18 -6.01 -1.59
C GLY A 32 -11.76 -5.83 -2.98
N ARG A 33 -10.91 -5.70 -4.02
CA ARG A 33 -11.33 -5.35 -5.39
C ARG A 33 -11.08 -6.46 -6.42
N ASP A 34 -10.90 -7.69 -5.96
CA ASP A 34 -10.49 -8.81 -6.81
C ASP A 34 -11.68 -9.61 -7.34
N LEU A 35 -11.59 -10.07 -8.59
CA LEU A 35 -12.56 -10.97 -9.20
C LEU A 35 -11.88 -12.29 -9.54
N ARG A 36 -12.57 -13.40 -9.26
CA ARG A 36 -12.14 -14.73 -9.70
C ARG A 36 -13.05 -15.23 -10.81
N LEU A 37 -12.47 -15.54 -11.95
CA LEU A 37 -13.13 -16.21 -13.07
C LEU A 37 -12.82 -17.70 -13.02
N VAL A 38 -13.85 -18.54 -13.09
CA VAL A 38 -13.72 -20.00 -13.04
C VAL A 38 -13.98 -20.58 -14.42
N PHE A 39 -12.97 -21.14 -15.06
CA PHE A 39 -13.07 -21.76 -16.39
C PHE A 39 -13.10 -23.29 -16.29
N GLY A 40 -14.03 -23.92 -17.00
CA GLY A 40 -14.25 -25.36 -17.01
C GLY A 40 -13.30 -26.16 -17.91
N PRO A 41 -13.47 -27.50 -17.99
CA PRO A 41 -14.57 -28.28 -17.38
C PRO A 41 -14.49 -28.36 -15.84
N ARG A 42 -15.62 -28.57 -15.16
CA ARG A 42 -15.71 -28.60 -13.67
C ARG A 42 -14.78 -29.60 -12.98
N ARG A 43 -14.38 -30.66 -13.68
CA ARG A 43 -13.46 -31.69 -13.15
C ARG A 43 -12.01 -31.19 -13.06
N GLU A 44 -11.65 -30.19 -13.86
CA GLU A 44 -10.31 -29.60 -13.88
C GLU A 44 -10.43 -28.08 -14.14
N PRO A 45 -10.94 -27.33 -13.14
CA PRO A 45 -11.17 -25.91 -13.30
C PRO A 45 -9.85 -25.12 -13.33
N VAL A 46 -9.80 -24.10 -14.18
CA VAL A 46 -8.73 -23.09 -14.19
C VAL A 46 -9.28 -21.79 -13.63
N PHE A 47 -8.58 -21.25 -12.65
CA PHE A 47 -8.97 -20.03 -11.96
C PHE A 47 -8.11 -18.87 -12.44
N VAL A 48 -8.75 -17.76 -12.80
CA VAL A 48 -8.06 -16.51 -13.15
C VAL A 48 -8.50 -15.46 -12.16
N VAL A 49 -7.53 -14.80 -11.53
CA VAL A 49 -7.77 -13.65 -10.67
C VAL A 49 -7.48 -12.39 -11.46
N LEU A 50 -8.50 -11.55 -11.59
CA LEU A 50 -8.37 -10.16 -12.01
C LEU A 50 -8.18 -9.34 -10.73
N ALA A 51 -6.92 -9.14 -10.35
CA ALA A 51 -6.61 -8.42 -9.12
C ALA A 51 -6.77 -6.91 -9.32
N GLY A 52 -7.46 -6.30 -8.36
CA GLY A 52 -7.67 -4.87 -8.27
C GLY A 52 -6.54 -4.17 -7.50
N GLU A 53 -6.87 -3.04 -6.92
CA GLU A 53 -5.92 -2.27 -6.10
C GLU A 53 -5.62 -2.96 -4.74
N PRO A 54 -4.41 -2.73 -4.17
CA PRO A 54 -3.36 -1.81 -4.62
C PRO A 54 -2.33 -2.44 -5.58
N PHE A 55 -2.45 -3.74 -5.90
CA PHE A 55 -1.49 -4.51 -6.70
C PHE A 55 -2.15 -5.06 -7.97
N PRO A 56 -2.37 -4.20 -8.98
CA PRO A 56 -3.15 -4.57 -10.14
C PRO A 56 -2.39 -5.53 -11.04
N CYS A 57 -2.97 -6.71 -11.26
CA CYS A 57 -2.40 -7.74 -12.12
C CYS A 57 -3.49 -8.74 -12.53
N VAL A 58 -3.18 -9.55 -13.54
CA VAL A 58 -3.95 -10.74 -13.88
C VAL A 58 -3.05 -11.94 -13.66
N TYR A 59 -3.56 -13.00 -13.05
CA TYR A 59 -2.80 -14.23 -12.91
C TYR A 59 -3.71 -15.44 -12.80
N ARG A 60 -3.15 -16.62 -13.06
CA ARG A 60 -3.80 -17.89 -12.79
C ARG A 60 -3.58 -18.28 -11.33
N SER A 61 -4.65 -18.57 -10.60
CA SER A 61 -4.57 -19.15 -9.25
C SER A 61 -4.71 -20.68 -9.30
N ARG A 62 -4.16 -21.39 -8.31
CA ARG A 62 -4.34 -22.84 -8.19
C ARG A 62 -5.73 -23.20 -7.65
N PRO A 63 -6.23 -24.42 -7.96
CA PRO A 63 -7.44 -24.95 -7.32
C PRO A 63 -7.31 -25.00 -5.78
N ASP A 64 -6.16 -25.49 -5.29
CA ASP A 64 -5.91 -25.66 -3.86
C ASP A 64 -5.63 -24.34 -3.14
N SER A 65 -5.19 -23.32 -3.88
CA SER A 65 -5.04 -21.94 -3.38
C SER A 65 -6.37 -21.18 -3.37
N GLY A 66 -7.52 -21.85 -3.56
CA GLY A 66 -8.86 -21.33 -3.25
C GLY A 66 -8.98 -20.76 -1.82
N ARG A 67 -8.00 -21.06 -0.97
CA ARG A 67 -7.60 -20.24 0.17
C ARG A 67 -6.58 -19.18 -0.28
N LEU A 68 -7.05 -18.07 -0.86
CA LEU A 68 -6.34 -16.80 -0.66
C LEU A 68 -6.24 -16.66 0.86
N LEU A 69 -5.11 -17.06 1.45
CA LEU A 69 -4.82 -17.13 2.89
C LEU A 69 -6.07 -17.28 3.78
N ALA A 70 -6.43 -18.52 4.14
CA ALA A 70 -7.53 -18.92 5.05
C ALA A 70 -8.46 -17.78 5.56
N PRO A 71 -9.79 -17.84 5.28
CA PRO A 71 -10.76 -16.76 5.52
C PRO A 71 -10.70 -16.05 6.88
N GLU A 72 -10.25 -16.75 7.92
CA GLU A 72 -10.09 -16.20 9.27
C GLU A 72 -9.02 -15.10 9.36
N THR A 73 -8.04 -15.11 8.44
CA THR A 73 -6.90 -14.19 8.43
C THR A 73 -6.96 -13.10 7.37
N LEU A 74 -7.93 -13.13 6.44
CA LEU A 74 -8.21 -12.08 5.44
C LEU A 74 -9.64 -11.53 5.56
N LEU A 75 -9.99 -11.03 6.75
CA LEU A 75 -11.25 -10.34 7.11
C LEU A 75 -11.51 -9.00 6.36
N GLU A 76 -11.33 -8.95 5.05
CA GLU A 76 -11.83 -7.83 4.24
C GLU A 76 -13.04 -8.31 3.46
N ASP A 77 -14.18 -7.67 3.67
CA ASP A 77 -15.34 -7.90 2.81
C ASP A 77 -15.01 -7.48 1.36
N PRO A 78 -15.62 -8.11 0.35
CA PRO A 78 -15.60 -7.59 -1.01
C PRO A 78 -16.05 -6.12 -1.02
N ALA A 79 -15.39 -5.30 -1.83
CA ALA A 79 -15.71 -3.87 -1.91
C ALA A 79 -17.19 -3.67 -2.29
N PRO A 80 -17.90 -2.70 -1.67
CA PRO A 80 -19.31 -2.47 -1.95
C PRO A 80 -19.60 -2.30 -3.45
N GLY A 81 -20.54 -3.07 -3.98
CA GLY A 81 -20.89 -3.09 -5.41
C GLY A 81 -20.16 -4.15 -6.24
N LEU A 82 -19.06 -4.74 -5.77
CA LEU A 82 -18.31 -5.76 -6.50
C LEU A 82 -19.15 -7.00 -6.77
N GLY A 83 -19.90 -7.47 -5.78
CA GLY A 83 -20.81 -8.61 -5.95
C GLY A 83 -21.95 -8.34 -6.94
N GLN A 84 -22.39 -7.08 -7.11
CA GLN A 84 -23.34 -6.74 -8.16
C GLN A 84 -22.68 -6.80 -9.54
N PHE A 85 -21.46 -6.27 -9.67
CA PHE A 85 -20.71 -6.34 -10.91
C PHE A 85 -20.36 -7.78 -11.30
N ALA A 86 -19.95 -8.62 -10.35
CA ALA A 86 -19.68 -10.05 -10.57
C ALA A 86 -20.92 -10.77 -11.13
N ARG A 87 -22.11 -10.51 -10.57
CA ARG A 87 -23.38 -11.05 -11.12
C ARG A 87 -23.69 -10.55 -12.53
N VAL A 88 -23.35 -9.30 -12.85
CA VAL A 88 -23.49 -8.77 -14.23
C VAL A 88 -22.56 -9.51 -15.18
N LEU A 89 -21.29 -9.72 -14.80
CA LEU A 89 -20.34 -10.50 -15.59
C LEU A 89 -20.83 -11.93 -15.78
N GLU A 90 -21.25 -12.60 -14.71
CA GLU A 90 -21.75 -13.98 -14.75
C GLU A 90 -22.98 -14.09 -15.69
N ALA A 91 -23.98 -13.23 -15.52
CA ALA A 91 -25.17 -13.22 -16.37
C ALA A 91 -24.86 -13.03 -17.86
N ARG A 92 -23.81 -12.27 -18.19
CA ARG A 92 -23.41 -11.94 -19.57
C ARG A 92 -22.44 -12.95 -20.17
N LEU A 93 -21.51 -13.49 -19.38
CA LEU A 93 -20.36 -14.26 -19.85
C LEU A 93 -20.43 -15.74 -19.51
N ALA A 94 -21.10 -16.14 -18.42
CA ALA A 94 -21.17 -17.55 -18.04
C ALA A 94 -21.86 -18.39 -19.13
N GLY A 95 -21.34 -19.60 -19.34
CA GLY A 95 -21.73 -20.51 -20.40
C GLY A 95 -21.08 -20.23 -21.76
N ARG A 96 -20.37 -19.11 -21.94
CA ARG A 96 -19.64 -18.82 -23.20
C ARG A 96 -18.26 -19.47 -23.19
N GLY A 97 -17.83 -19.95 -24.36
CA GLY A 97 -16.47 -20.40 -24.59
C GLY A 97 -15.52 -19.21 -24.75
N LEU A 98 -14.29 -19.33 -24.27
CA LEU A 98 -13.27 -18.31 -24.50
C LEU A 98 -12.62 -18.54 -25.87
N LYS A 99 -12.73 -17.55 -26.77
CA LYS A 99 -12.08 -17.58 -28.09
C LYS A 99 -10.58 -17.34 -27.98
N GLY A 100 -10.15 -16.49 -27.04
CA GLY A 100 -8.74 -16.25 -26.77
C GLY A 100 -8.51 -15.10 -25.79
N VAL A 101 -7.26 -14.96 -25.37
CA VAL A 101 -6.75 -13.88 -24.53
C VAL A 101 -5.65 -13.16 -25.29
N ARG A 102 -5.69 -11.83 -25.29
CA ARG A 102 -4.62 -11.01 -25.87
C ARG A 102 -4.28 -9.85 -24.95
N HIS A 103 -3.12 -9.26 -25.15
CA HIS A 103 -2.80 -7.97 -24.56
C HIS A 103 -2.88 -6.89 -25.64
N LEU A 104 -3.03 -5.63 -25.23
CA LEU A 104 -2.91 -4.49 -26.15
C LEU A 104 -1.43 -4.09 -26.26
N PRO A 105 -0.92 -3.80 -27.48
CA PRO A 105 0.47 -3.48 -27.68
C PRO A 105 0.97 -2.33 -26.79
N TRP A 106 2.05 -2.57 -26.04
CA TRP A 106 2.67 -1.61 -25.11
C TRP A 106 1.74 -1.03 -24.03
N GLU A 107 0.58 -1.66 -23.85
CA GLU A 107 -0.38 -1.31 -22.83
C GLU A 107 -0.41 -2.39 -21.75
N ARG A 108 -0.70 -1.97 -20.52
CA ARG A 108 -0.90 -2.90 -19.41
C ARG A 108 -2.35 -3.34 -19.34
N VAL A 109 -2.84 -3.83 -20.48
CA VAL A 109 -4.23 -4.19 -20.70
C VAL A 109 -4.32 -5.61 -21.24
N VAL A 110 -5.13 -6.45 -20.59
CA VAL A 110 -5.44 -7.82 -21.02
C VAL A 110 -6.91 -7.88 -21.45
N GLU A 111 -7.18 -8.44 -22.62
CA GLU A 111 -8.52 -8.62 -23.17
C GLU A 111 -8.83 -10.10 -23.36
N PHE A 112 -9.99 -10.51 -22.84
CA PHE A 112 -10.58 -11.84 -23.00
C PHE A 112 -11.71 -11.73 -24.02
N ALA A 113 -11.63 -12.50 -25.11
CA ALA A 113 -12.67 -12.55 -26.14
C ALA A 113 -13.51 -13.82 -25.97
N PHE A 114 -14.83 -13.69 -25.88
CA PHE A 114 -15.75 -14.82 -25.68
C PHE A 114 -16.52 -15.18 -26.97
N SER A 115 -17.03 -16.40 -27.03
CA SER A 115 -17.92 -16.82 -28.10
C SER A 115 -19.31 -16.19 -27.94
N PRO A 116 -20.06 -16.01 -29.03
CA PRO A 116 -21.51 -15.89 -28.98
C PRO A 116 -22.12 -17.07 -28.20
N ARG A 117 -23.33 -16.89 -27.65
CA ARG A 117 -24.07 -18.01 -27.06
C ARG A 117 -24.70 -18.83 -28.18
N GLU A 118 -24.40 -20.12 -28.22
CA GLU A 118 -25.05 -21.04 -29.16
C GLU A 118 -26.54 -21.19 -28.82
N GLY A 119 -27.41 -21.21 -29.84
CA GLY A 119 -28.85 -21.45 -29.69
C GLY A 119 -29.74 -20.22 -29.44
N LEU A 120 -29.19 -19.04 -29.17
CA LEU A 120 -29.94 -17.78 -29.01
C LEU A 120 -29.71 -16.87 -30.22
N ARG A 121 -30.65 -16.86 -31.19
CA ARG A 121 -30.56 -16.04 -32.42
C ARG A 121 -30.36 -14.54 -32.18
N GLN A 122 -30.68 -14.02 -30.99
CA GLN A 122 -30.53 -12.61 -30.62
C GLN A 122 -29.17 -12.27 -29.97
N ASP A 123 -28.29 -13.26 -29.72
CA ASP A 123 -27.04 -13.10 -28.95
C ASP A 123 -25.79 -13.46 -29.77
N LEU A 124 -25.75 -12.97 -31.02
CA LEU A 124 -24.68 -13.25 -32.01
C LEU A 124 -23.41 -12.42 -31.77
N ARG A 125 -23.43 -11.48 -30.84
CA ARG A 125 -22.35 -10.53 -30.58
C ARG A 125 -21.30 -11.17 -29.66
N THR A 126 -20.02 -10.96 -29.98
CA THR A 126 -18.87 -11.46 -29.20
C THR A 126 -18.57 -10.47 -28.08
N PRO A 127 -18.86 -10.77 -26.80
CA PRO A 127 -18.51 -9.85 -25.72
C PRO A 127 -17.01 -9.98 -25.38
N PHE A 128 -16.48 -8.91 -24.79
CA PHE A 128 -15.10 -8.87 -24.33
C PHE A 128 -15.04 -8.50 -22.85
N LEU A 129 -14.05 -9.02 -22.15
CA LEU A 129 -13.71 -8.57 -20.80
C LEU A 129 -12.29 -8.00 -20.84
N VAL A 130 -12.13 -6.75 -20.40
CA VAL A 130 -10.86 -6.05 -20.44
C VAL A 130 -10.41 -5.77 -19.02
N HIS A 131 -9.17 -6.09 -18.68
CA HIS A 131 -8.50 -5.69 -17.44
C HIS A 131 -7.44 -4.63 -17.74
N GLU A 132 -7.59 -3.43 -17.18
CA GLU A 132 -6.63 -2.34 -17.24
C GLU A 132 -5.80 -2.30 -15.95
N ALA A 133 -4.56 -2.78 -16.00
CA ALA A 133 -3.63 -2.78 -14.87
C ALA A 133 -2.90 -1.42 -14.69
N ALA A 134 -3.55 -0.31 -15.09
CA ALA A 134 -2.99 1.04 -15.17
C ALA A 134 -3.66 2.04 -14.20
N PRO A 135 -3.09 3.25 -14.00
CA PRO A 135 -2.92 3.87 -12.68
C PRO A 135 -4.24 4.27 -12.03
N ARG A 136 -4.63 3.46 -11.05
CA ARG A 136 -5.53 3.75 -9.94
C ARG A 136 -6.83 4.52 -10.28
N PRO A 137 -7.98 3.81 -10.31
CA PRO A 137 -8.14 2.38 -10.08
C PRO A 137 -7.71 1.56 -11.30
N ALA A 138 -7.14 0.37 -11.05
CA ALA A 138 -7.18 -0.68 -12.07
C ALA A 138 -8.63 -1.07 -12.32
N ARG A 139 -8.95 -1.38 -13.57
CA ARG A 139 -10.33 -1.54 -14.01
C ARG A 139 -10.57 -2.86 -14.69
N VAL A 140 -11.78 -3.37 -14.50
CA VAL A 140 -12.37 -4.44 -15.28
C VAL A 140 -13.53 -3.84 -16.05
N VAL A 141 -13.50 -3.96 -17.38
CA VAL A 141 -14.46 -3.36 -18.29
C VAL A 141 -15.12 -4.49 -19.08
N LEU A 142 -16.44 -4.62 -18.96
CA LEU A 142 -17.24 -5.48 -19.80
C LEU A 142 -17.62 -4.72 -21.07
N LEU A 143 -17.34 -5.31 -22.23
CA LEU A 143 -17.70 -4.78 -23.53
C LEU A 143 -18.71 -5.69 -24.22
N ASP A 144 -19.70 -5.08 -24.87
CA ASP A 144 -20.60 -5.76 -25.81
C ASP A 144 -19.94 -5.88 -27.21
N GLY A 145 -20.64 -6.47 -28.18
CA GLY A 145 -20.06 -6.85 -29.48
C GLY A 145 -19.42 -5.74 -30.31
N ASP A 146 -19.95 -4.51 -30.23
CA ASP A 146 -19.40 -3.35 -30.95
C ASP A 146 -18.25 -2.69 -30.17
N ARG A 147 -17.67 -3.41 -29.19
CA ARG A 147 -16.72 -2.89 -28.20
C ARG A 147 -17.28 -1.71 -27.40
N ALA A 148 -18.61 -1.61 -27.34
CA ALA A 148 -19.31 -0.62 -26.52
C ALA A 148 -19.21 -1.01 -25.04
N VAL A 149 -18.93 -0.04 -24.17
CA VAL A 149 -18.79 -0.26 -22.73
C VAL A 149 -20.15 -0.61 -22.13
N ALA A 150 -20.27 -1.81 -21.57
CA ALA A 150 -21.50 -2.30 -20.95
C ALA A 150 -21.51 -2.07 -19.44
N ALA A 151 -20.39 -2.35 -18.76
CA ALA A 151 -20.21 -2.14 -17.34
C ALA A 151 -18.74 -2.00 -16.98
N THR A 152 -18.43 -1.27 -15.91
CA THR A 152 -17.07 -1.07 -15.41
C THR A 152 -16.97 -1.32 -13.92
N TRP A 153 -15.81 -1.82 -13.50
CA TRP A 153 -15.47 -2.00 -12.10
C TRP A 153 -14.01 -1.57 -11.82
N PRO A 154 -13.77 -0.72 -10.82
CA PRO A 154 -14.75 0.13 -10.14
C PRO A 154 -15.53 1.01 -11.16
N PRO A 155 -16.71 1.54 -10.78
CA PRO A 155 -17.44 2.47 -11.63
C PRO A 155 -16.51 3.60 -12.13
N ALA A 156 -16.51 3.82 -13.45
CA ALA A 156 -15.66 4.82 -14.07
C ALA A 156 -16.39 6.17 -14.18
N GLU A 157 -15.68 7.25 -13.85
CA GLU A 157 -16.08 8.64 -14.12
C GLU A 157 -15.38 9.20 -15.38
N ASP A 158 -14.65 8.36 -16.10
CA ASP A 158 -13.93 8.70 -17.33
C ASP A 158 -14.90 8.64 -18.52
N ASP A 159 -14.96 9.71 -19.32
CA ASP A 159 -15.80 9.81 -20.52
C ASP A 159 -15.58 8.63 -21.47
N ARG A 160 -14.32 8.14 -21.57
CA ARG A 160 -13.91 6.97 -22.37
C ARG A 160 -14.63 5.69 -21.98
N LEU A 161 -15.02 5.59 -20.71
CA LEU A 161 -15.60 4.39 -20.10
C LEU A 161 -17.08 4.58 -19.75
N THR A 162 -17.72 5.59 -20.32
CA THR A 162 -19.16 5.82 -20.20
C THR A 162 -19.91 4.67 -20.87
N ARG A 163 -21.01 4.22 -20.25
CA ARG A 163 -21.84 3.15 -20.79
C ARG A 163 -22.34 3.50 -22.21
N GLY A 164 -22.12 2.60 -23.16
CA GLY A 164 -22.46 2.76 -24.57
C GLY A 164 -21.36 3.40 -25.42
N ALA A 165 -20.35 4.04 -24.81
CA ALA A 165 -19.20 4.57 -25.54
C ALA A 165 -18.35 3.42 -26.12
N VAL A 166 -17.70 3.66 -27.26
CA VAL A 166 -16.74 2.71 -27.84
C VAL A 166 -15.48 2.72 -26.98
N TYR A 167 -15.06 1.53 -26.54
CA TYR A 167 -13.87 1.38 -25.73
C TYR A 167 -12.62 1.86 -26.47
N SER A 168 -11.86 2.73 -25.82
CA SER A 168 -10.49 3.09 -26.14
C SER A 168 -9.61 2.68 -24.95
N PRO A 169 -8.30 2.35 -25.09
CA PRO A 169 -7.40 2.11 -23.96
C PRO A 169 -7.08 3.38 -23.16
N PRO A 170 -6.45 3.27 -21.97
CA PRO A 170 -5.99 4.43 -21.22
C PRO A 170 -5.13 5.37 -22.09
N PRO A 171 -5.18 6.70 -21.87
CA PRO A 171 -4.37 7.62 -22.64
C PRO A 171 -2.88 7.28 -22.49
N ALA A 172 -2.16 7.33 -23.61
CA ALA A 172 -0.73 7.07 -23.64
C ALA A 172 -0.01 7.96 -22.62
N ARG A 173 0.83 7.36 -21.80
CA ARG A 173 1.70 8.11 -20.88
C ARG A 173 2.65 8.96 -21.71
N ALA A 174 3.02 10.14 -21.21
CA ALA A 174 4.07 10.96 -21.82
C ALA A 174 5.33 10.10 -22.05
N GLY A 175 5.77 10.00 -23.30
CA GLY A 175 6.83 9.10 -23.75
C GLY A 175 6.46 8.32 -25.01
N LEU A 176 7.43 7.62 -25.58
CA LEU A 176 7.29 6.75 -26.74
C LEU A 176 7.08 5.30 -26.30
N SER A 177 6.54 4.47 -27.20
CA SER A 177 6.68 3.03 -27.01
C SER A 177 8.16 2.64 -27.15
N PRO A 178 8.63 1.53 -26.54
CA PRO A 178 10.02 1.08 -26.67
C PRO A 178 10.41 0.81 -28.12
N ALA A 179 9.47 0.34 -28.95
CA ALA A 179 9.67 0.14 -30.38
C ALA A 179 9.81 1.48 -31.14
N ASP A 180 8.98 2.47 -30.83
CA ASP A 180 9.06 3.79 -31.46
C ASP A 180 10.31 4.54 -31.01
N LEU A 181 10.72 4.39 -29.75
CA LEU A 181 11.99 4.93 -29.25
C LEU A 181 13.20 4.37 -30.02
N LEU A 182 13.18 3.09 -30.43
CA LEU A 182 14.25 2.51 -31.25
C LEU A 182 14.26 3.03 -32.69
N ARG A 183 13.07 3.33 -33.25
CA ARG A 183 12.91 3.93 -34.59
C ARG A 183 13.40 5.37 -34.59
N ASP A 184 12.96 6.13 -33.60
CA ASP A 184 13.30 7.54 -33.42
C ASP A 184 14.48 7.73 -32.48
N TRP A 185 15.45 6.81 -32.48
CA TRP A 185 16.58 6.85 -31.53
C TRP A 185 17.35 8.18 -31.55
N LYS A 186 17.37 8.86 -32.70
CA LYS A 186 18.00 10.18 -32.85
C LYS A 186 17.34 11.26 -32.00
N THR A 187 16.10 11.11 -31.56
CA THR A 187 15.40 12.03 -30.66
C THR A 187 15.66 11.72 -29.19
N PHE A 188 16.33 10.61 -28.88
CA PHE A 188 16.83 10.28 -27.54
C PHE A 188 18.14 11.04 -27.27
N THR A 189 18.07 12.38 -27.26
CA THR A 189 19.22 13.28 -27.06
C THR A 189 19.25 13.80 -25.63
N GLY A 190 20.04 13.14 -24.78
CA GLY A 190 20.30 13.58 -23.41
C GLY A 190 19.11 13.46 -22.43
N PRO A 191 19.39 13.54 -21.11
CA PRO A 191 18.34 13.45 -20.09
C PRO A 191 17.28 14.56 -20.31
N PRO A 192 15.99 14.29 -19.99
CA PRO A 192 14.94 15.29 -20.15
C PRO A 192 15.26 16.54 -19.34
N ALA A 193 15.07 17.73 -19.91
CA ALA A 193 15.24 19.01 -19.18
C ALA A 193 14.34 19.10 -17.93
N GLU A 194 13.25 18.34 -17.89
CA GLU A 194 12.29 18.26 -16.77
C GLU A 194 12.58 17.15 -15.75
N ALA A 195 13.56 16.27 -16.02
CA ALA A 195 14.08 15.37 -15.00
C ALA A 195 14.97 16.19 -14.07
N GLY A 196 14.34 16.88 -13.11
CA GLY A 196 15.03 17.71 -12.14
C GLY A 196 16.28 17.02 -11.58
N SER A 197 17.29 17.83 -11.24
CA SER A 197 18.58 17.39 -10.69
C SER A 197 18.37 16.18 -9.79
N PRO A 198 19.00 15.05 -10.11
CA PRO A 198 18.54 13.80 -9.54
C PRO A 198 18.73 13.88 -8.03
N GLU A 199 17.61 13.78 -7.28
CA GLU A 199 17.66 13.86 -5.83
C GLU A 199 18.76 12.94 -5.32
N PRO A 200 19.66 13.42 -4.45
CA PRO A 200 20.67 12.57 -3.89
C PRO A 200 19.98 11.35 -3.27
N ASP A 201 20.56 10.16 -3.41
CA ASP A 201 20.08 9.01 -2.63
C ASP A 201 19.97 9.48 -1.18
N GLY A 202 18.98 9.04 -0.39
CA GLY A 202 18.60 9.60 0.94
C GLY A 202 19.73 9.74 2.00
N CYS A 203 20.98 9.47 1.62
CA CYS A 203 22.24 9.73 2.27
C CYS A 203 23.10 10.87 1.62
N GLY A 204 22.56 11.72 0.73
CA GLY A 204 23.29 12.86 0.15
C GLY A 204 24.26 12.56 -1.01
N ARG A 205 24.22 11.37 -1.61
CA ARG A 205 25.17 10.96 -2.68
C ARG A 205 24.60 11.17 -4.07
N ALA A 206 25.47 11.52 -5.03
CA ALA A 206 25.13 11.54 -6.45
C ALA A 206 24.60 10.15 -6.88
N PRO A 207 23.52 10.09 -7.69
CA PRO A 207 22.92 8.82 -8.05
C PRO A 207 23.90 7.97 -8.88
N SER A 208 23.92 6.67 -8.62
CA SER A 208 24.71 5.74 -9.43
C SER A 208 24.37 5.85 -10.94
N PRO A 209 25.35 5.66 -11.85
CA PRO A 209 25.11 5.65 -13.31
C PRO A 209 23.93 4.78 -13.75
N LEU A 210 23.76 3.62 -13.09
CA LEU A 210 22.65 2.70 -13.34
C LEU A 210 21.29 3.35 -13.06
N ARG A 211 21.14 4.00 -11.90
CA ARG A 211 19.89 4.70 -11.54
C ARG A 211 19.56 5.84 -12.50
N HIS A 212 20.58 6.59 -12.93
CA HIS A 212 20.42 7.68 -13.87
C HIS A 212 19.89 7.19 -15.23
N LEU A 213 20.55 6.19 -15.84
CA LEU A 213 20.11 5.60 -17.11
C LEU A 213 18.73 4.95 -17.00
N THR A 214 18.44 4.26 -15.89
CA THR A 214 17.13 3.64 -15.64
C THR A 214 16.01 4.69 -15.64
N ARG A 215 16.20 5.80 -14.93
CA ARG A 215 15.23 6.90 -14.88
C ARG A 215 15.03 7.54 -16.26
N TRP A 216 16.12 7.73 -17.00
CA TRP A 216 16.06 8.30 -18.35
C TRP A 216 15.28 7.39 -19.30
N LEU A 217 15.55 6.08 -19.32
CA LEU A 217 14.77 5.10 -20.08
C LEU A 217 13.29 5.11 -19.71
N LEU A 218 12.97 5.17 -18.41
CA LEU A 218 11.58 5.19 -17.95
C LEU A 218 10.85 6.49 -18.32
N SER A 219 11.58 7.60 -18.41
CA SER A 219 11.01 8.87 -18.87
C SER A 219 10.73 8.85 -20.37
N ALA A 220 11.61 8.24 -21.16
CA ALA A 220 11.45 8.18 -22.61
C ALA A 220 10.49 7.07 -23.06
N ALA A 221 10.53 5.91 -22.41
CA ALA A 221 9.70 4.75 -22.70
C ALA A 221 9.13 4.12 -21.42
N PRO A 222 8.10 4.73 -20.80
CA PRO A 222 7.51 4.26 -19.54
C PRO A 222 6.93 2.83 -19.62
N ALA A 223 6.59 2.37 -20.82
CA ALA A 223 6.04 1.04 -21.07
C ALA A 223 7.04 -0.10 -20.79
N LEU A 224 8.36 0.17 -20.76
CA LEU A 224 9.38 -0.82 -20.38
C LEU A 224 9.14 -1.39 -18.99
N GLY A 225 8.70 -0.55 -18.05
CA GLY A 225 8.67 -0.90 -16.64
C GLY A 225 10.06 -0.85 -15.97
N PRO A 226 10.10 -0.72 -14.64
CA PRO A 226 11.34 -0.44 -13.90
C PRO A 226 12.35 -1.58 -13.96
N VAL A 227 11.88 -2.83 -13.94
CA VAL A 227 12.75 -4.02 -13.94
C VAL A 227 13.46 -4.17 -15.29
N ALA A 228 12.73 -4.09 -16.40
CA ALA A 228 13.33 -4.17 -17.73
C ALA A 228 14.21 -2.94 -18.05
N ALA A 229 13.80 -1.73 -17.66
CA ALA A 229 14.60 -0.52 -17.86
C ALA A 229 15.95 -0.58 -17.13
N GLU A 230 15.95 -1.08 -15.88
CA GLU A 230 17.20 -1.23 -15.13
C GLU A 230 18.10 -2.32 -15.74
N GLU A 231 17.52 -3.41 -16.23
CA GLU A 231 18.27 -4.46 -16.92
C GLU A 231 18.93 -3.93 -18.21
N VAL A 232 18.19 -3.17 -19.03
CA VAL A 232 18.73 -2.53 -20.23
C VAL A 232 19.90 -1.60 -19.86
N ALA A 233 19.72 -0.76 -18.84
CA ALA A 233 20.78 0.12 -18.34
C ALA A 233 21.99 -0.65 -17.82
N ARG A 234 21.79 -1.78 -17.12
CA ARG A 234 22.88 -2.63 -16.61
C ARG A 234 23.68 -3.24 -17.74
N ARG A 235 23.02 -3.84 -18.74
CA ARG A 235 23.68 -4.42 -19.93
C ARG A 235 24.49 -3.39 -20.69
N ALA A 236 23.92 -2.19 -20.87
CA ALA A 236 24.61 -1.09 -21.54
C ALA A 236 25.90 -0.69 -20.80
N LEU A 237 25.83 -0.53 -19.47
CA LEU A 237 26.99 -0.18 -18.64
C LEU A 237 28.04 -1.30 -18.61
N ALA A 238 27.62 -2.57 -18.59
CA ALA A 238 28.53 -3.70 -18.63
C ALA A 238 29.28 -3.77 -19.97
N ALA A 239 28.57 -3.61 -21.08
CA ALA A 239 29.15 -3.59 -22.43
C ALA A 239 30.12 -2.41 -22.61
N ALA A 240 29.75 -1.21 -22.16
CA ALA A 240 30.63 -0.04 -22.22
C ALA A 240 31.88 -0.21 -21.35
N LYS A 241 31.77 -0.80 -20.14
CA LYS A 241 32.94 -1.13 -19.31
C LYS A 241 33.88 -2.15 -19.95
N GLY A 242 33.35 -3.12 -20.70
CA GLY A 242 34.14 -4.10 -21.45
C GLY A 242 34.92 -3.49 -22.62
N ALA A 243 34.36 -2.45 -23.26
CA ALA A 243 35.01 -1.71 -24.34
C ALA A 243 36.08 -0.71 -23.84
N MET A 244 35.95 -0.24 -22.60
CA MET A 244 36.73 0.85 -22.03
C MET A 244 37.91 0.31 -21.20
N ARG A 245 39.14 0.32 -21.77
CA ARG A 245 40.37 0.13 -20.96
C ARG A 245 40.41 1.22 -19.87
N PRO A 246 40.61 0.88 -18.58
CA PRO A 246 40.60 1.89 -17.53
C PRO A 246 41.79 2.84 -17.72
N ARG A 247 41.52 4.14 -17.87
CA ARG A 247 42.51 5.20 -17.61
C ARG A 247 42.65 5.33 -16.08
N PRO A 248 43.83 5.13 -15.48
CA PRO A 248 44.01 5.32 -14.04
C PRO A 248 43.82 6.80 -13.68
N GLY A 249 42.96 7.10 -12.71
CA GLY A 249 42.99 8.37 -11.98
C GLY A 249 41.95 9.46 -12.32
N ALA A 250 41.01 9.25 -13.24
CA ALA A 250 39.96 10.24 -13.51
C ALA A 250 38.67 9.93 -12.71
N PRO A 251 38.09 10.90 -11.96
CA PRO A 251 36.75 10.74 -11.39
C PRO A 251 35.75 10.65 -12.54
N ARG A 252 34.97 9.56 -12.59
CA ARG A 252 33.91 9.38 -13.59
C ARG A 252 32.82 10.42 -13.34
N THR A 253 32.68 11.40 -14.22
CA THR A 253 31.56 12.37 -14.17
C THR A 253 30.31 11.77 -14.82
N VAL A 254 29.15 12.39 -14.59
CA VAL A 254 27.88 11.97 -15.23
C VAL A 254 27.93 12.16 -16.76
N GLU A 255 28.77 13.07 -17.25
CA GLU A 255 28.97 13.34 -18.67
C GLU A 255 29.71 12.19 -19.38
N ASP A 256 30.64 11.50 -18.71
CA ASP A 256 31.29 10.29 -19.24
C ASP A 256 30.31 9.11 -19.42
N VAL A 257 29.20 9.09 -18.65
CA VAL A 257 28.17 8.05 -18.69
C VAL A 257 27.25 8.19 -19.92
N VAL A 258 27.21 9.35 -20.55
CA VAL A 258 26.41 9.61 -21.77
C VAL A 258 27.28 9.68 -23.02
N GLY A 259 28.47 9.04 -22.98
CA GLY A 259 29.33 8.89 -24.14
C GLY A 259 28.66 8.12 -25.29
N ALA A 260 29.12 8.34 -26.51
CA ALA A 260 28.59 7.68 -27.72
C ALA A 260 28.60 6.14 -27.63
N GLU A 261 29.59 5.57 -26.93
CA GLU A 261 29.69 4.13 -26.67
C GLU A 261 28.55 3.63 -25.78
N VAL A 262 28.23 4.35 -24.69
CA VAL A 262 27.13 3.97 -23.79
C VAL A 262 25.79 4.09 -24.51
N LEU A 263 25.57 5.13 -25.32
CA LEU A 263 24.35 5.27 -26.11
C LEU A 263 24.19 4.14 -27.13
N THR A 264 25.28 3.73 -27.79
CA THR A 264 25.27 2.59 -28.72
C THR A 264 24.94 1.30 -27.99
N ALA A 265 25.58 1.04 -26.85
CA ALA A 265 25.31 -0.12 -26.02
C ALA A 265 23.87 -0.12 -25.47
N LEU A 266 23.35 1.06 -25.11
CA LEU A 266 21.98 1.24 -24.63
C LEU A 266 20.96 0.92 -25.72
N ARG A 267 21.18 1.40 -26.94
CA ARG A 267 20.34 1.08 -28.10
C ARG A 267 20.32 -0.41 -28.38
N SER A 268 21.49 -1.06 -28.35
CA SER A 268 21.60 -2.50 -28.56
C SER A 268 20.85 -3.27 -27.48
N ALA A 269 21.12 -2.98 -26.20
CA ALA A 269 20.46 -3.63 -25.08
C ALA A 269 18.93 -3.43 -25.08
N LEU A 270 18.47 -2.24 -25.47
CA LEU A 270 17.05 -1.95 -25.64
C LEU A 270 16.45 -2.76 -26.79
N SER A 271 17.14 -2.85 -27.93
CA SER A 271 16.73 -3.67 -29.08
C SER A 271 16.59 -5.13 -28.69
N ASP A 272 17.56 -5.67 -27.96
CA ASP A 272 17.52 -7.06 -27.47
C ASP A 272 16.33 -7.27 -26.54
N MET A 273 16.07 -6.33 -25.61
CA MET A 273 14.93 -6.41 -24.70
C MET A 273 13.59 -6.33 -25.46
N VAL A 274 13.47 -5.41 -26.41
CA VAL A 274 12.26 -5.24 -27.23
C VAL A 274 12.02 -6.45 -28.14
N SER A 275 13.07 -7.15 -28.57
CA SER A 275 12.94 -8.35 -29.41
C SER A 275 12.18 -9.51 -28.73
N LEU A 276 12.15 -9.54 -27.38
CA LEU A 276 11.39 -10.53 -26.61
C LEU A 276 9.87 -10.26 -26.69
N TYR A 277 9.47 -9.05 -27.04
CA TYR A 277 8.09 -8.64 -27.13
C TYR A 277 7.54 -8.89 -28.55
N PRO A 278 6.31 -9.40 -28.72
CA PRO A 278 5.29 -9.68 -27.70
C PRO A 278 5.20 -11.16 -27.28
N ALA A 279 6.07 -12.04 -27.78
CA ALA A 279 5.85 -13.50 -27.73
C ALA A 279 6.81 -14.28 -26.83
N GLY A 280 7.85 -13.64 -26.29
CA GLY A 280 8.93 -14.27 -25.54
C GLY A 280 10.14 -14.61 -26.41
N PRO A 281 11.04 -15.51 -25.96
CA PRO A 281 10.86 -16.45 -24.85
C PRO A 281 10.75 -15.75 -23.49
N TRP A 282 9.88 -16.28 -22.63
CA TRP A 282 9.65 -15.76 -21.29
C TRP A 282 10.49 -16.49 -20.25
N SER A 283 11.04 -15.73 -19.30
CA SER A 283 11.80 -16.20 -18.14
C SER A 283 11.13 -15.71 -16.86
N PRO A 284 9.98 -16.29 -16.45
CA PRO A 284 9.26 -15.84 -15.26
C PRO A 284 10.06 -16.09 -13.98
N ALA A 285 10.21 -15.07 -13.16
CA ALA A 285 10.91 -15.17 -11.87
C ALA A 285 10.40 -14.14 -10.86
N VAL A 286 10.56 -14.47 -9.57
CA VAL A 286 10.32 -13.55 -8.45
C VAL A 286 11.66 -13.02 -7.96
N ILE A 287 11.75 -11.71 -7.78
CA ILE A 287 12.94 -11.03 -7.25
C ILE A 287 12.78 -10.91 -5.74
N VAL A 288 13.71 -11.51 -4.99
CA VAL A 288 13.68 -11.56 -3.52
C VAL A 288 14.89 -10.86 -2.94
N SER A 289 14.71 -10.10 -1.86
CA SER A 289 15.80 -9.42 -1.15
C SER A 289 16.88 -10.40 -0.69
N GLY A 290 18.14 -10.05 -0.96
CA GLY A 290 19.29 -10.82 -0.45
C GLY A 290 19.47 -10.67 1.07
N LYS A 291 18.86 -9.66 1.69
CA LYS A 291 18.93 -9.40 3.13
C LYS A 291 17.66 -9.92 3.83
N PRO A 292 17.78 -10.53 5.03
CA PRO A 292 16.63 -10.83 5.89
C PRO A 292 15.76 -9.58 6.12
N PRO A 293 14.42 -9.68 6.05
CA PRO A 293 13.62 -10.90 6.05
C PRO A 293 13.37 -11.56 4.67
N HIS A 294 14.21 -11.32 3.65
CA HIS A 294 14.05 -11.90 2.31
C HIS A 294 12.68 -11.59 1.69
N ALA A 295 12.26 -10.32 1.77
CA ALA A 295 11.01 -9.84 1.20
C ALA A 295 10.96 -9.98 -0.32
N VAL A 296 9.77 -10.22 -0.87
CA VAL A 296 9.53 -10.21 -2.31
C VAL A 296 9.55 -8.77 -2.81
N LEU A 297 10.54 -8.44 -3.63
CA LEU A 297 10.76 -7.08 -4.13
C LEU A 297 9.96 -6.82 -5.39
N ASP A 298 10.03 -7.73 -6.37
CA ASP A 298 9.45 -7.54 -7.69
C ASP A 298 9.24 -8.89 -8.41
N VAL A 299 8.69 -8.86 -9.61
CA VAL A 299 8.44 -10.01 -10.47
C VAL A 299 8.84 -9.64 -11.90
N THR A 300 9.29 -10.62 -12.68
CA THR A 300 9.70 -10.42 -14.07
C THR A 300 9.22 -11.58 -14.94
N ALA A 301 9.01 -11.31 -16.23
CA ALA A 301 8.82 -12.31 -17.27
C ALA A 301 9.99 -12.36 -18.27
N VAL A 302 11.00 -11.51 -18.11
CA VAL A 302 12.17 -11.40 -18.99
C VAL A 302 13.45 -11.74 -18.23
N PRO A 303 14.51 -12.22 -18.91
CA PRO A 303 15.78 -12.48 -18.27
C PRO A 303 16.38 -11.17 -17.76
N VAL A 304 16.66 -11.12 -16.46
CA VAL A 304 17.28 -9.98 -15.79
C VAL A 304 18.37 -10.45 -14.84
N GLU A 305 19.28 -9.55 -14.49
CA GLU A 305 20.17 -9.70 -13.36
C GLU A 305 19.70 -8.83 -12.19
N VAL A 306 19.85 -9.30 -10.95
CA VAL A 306 19.45 -8.53 -9.75
C VAL A 306 20.64 -7.89 -9.04
N GLY A 307 21.85 -8.41 -9.29
CA GLY A 307 23.08 -8.01 -8.58
C GLY A 307 22.92 -8.15 -7.07
N ASP A 308 23.54 -7.26 -6.31
CA ASP A 308 23.55 -7.31 -4.84
C ASP A 308 22.20 -7.01 -4.17
N ARG A 309 21.17 -6.62 -4.94
CA ARG A 309 19.84 -6.38 -4.37
C ARG A 309 19.19 -7.67 -3.87
N GLY A 310 19.56 -8.81 -4.44
CA GLY A 310 19.02 -10.08 -4.01
C GLY A 310 19.11 -11.19 -5.04
N VAL A 311 18.19 -12.14 -4.92
CA VAL A 311 18.21 -13.39 -5.68
C VAL A 311 16.99 -13.51 -6.58
N LEU A 312 17.18 -14.11 -7.73
CA LEU A 312 16.09 -14.52 -8.61
C LEU A 312 15.64 -15.91 -8.21
N LEU A 313 14.34 -16.06 -8.00
CA LEU A 313 13.70 -17.36 -7.84
C LEU A 313 12.92 -17.66 -9.13
N PRO A 314 13.44 -18.52 -10.02
CA PRO A 314 12.73 -18.91 -11.23
C PRO A 314 11.39 -19.55 -10.91
N SER A 315 10.39 -19.23 -11.73
CA SER A 315 9.07 -19.85 -11.69
C SER A 315 8.86 -20.71 -12.93
N ARG A 316 8.01 -21.72 -12.82
CA ARG A 316 7.60 -22.55 -13.96
C ARG A 316 6.75 -21.78 -14.97
N ASP A 317 5.94 -20.86 -14.47
CA ASP A 317 4.96 -20.09 -15.24
C ASP A 317 4.80 -18.68 -14.64
N VAL A 318 4.35 -17.73 -15.46
CA VAL A 318 4.18 -16.32 -15.11
C VAL A 318 3.05 -16.17 -14.10
N GLY A 319 1.97 -16.92 -14.26
CA GLY A 319 0.83 -16.97 -13.34
C GLY A 319 1.27 -17.28 -11.91
N ARG A 320 2.11 -18.31 -11.70
CA ARG A 320 2.68 -18.64 -10.39
C ARG A 320 3.60 -17.55 -9.83
N ALA A 321 4.41 -16.91 -10.66
CA ALA A 321 5.30 -15.83 -10.23
C ALA A 321 4.48 -14.63 -9.74
N LEU A 322 3.44 -14.27 -10.49
CA LEU A 322 2.50 -13.20 -10.15
C LEU A 322 1.64 -13.53 -8.93
N GLU A 323 1.17 -14.77 -8.80
CA GLU A 323 0.45 -15.25 -7.60
C GLU A 323 1.33 -15.06 -6.35
N THR A 324 2.59 -15.50 -6.41
CA THR A 324 3.56 -15.38 -5.31
C THR A 324 3.82 -13.92 -4.96
N TRP A 325 4.06 -13.08 -5.98
CA TRP A 325 4.28 -11.65 -5.80
C TRP A 325 3.04 -10.97 -5.18
N HIS A 326 1.86 -11.20 -5.75
CA HIS A 326 0.61 -10.58 -5.31
C HIS A 326 0.27 -10.94 -3.87
N LEU A 327 0.35 -12.23 -3.51
CA LEU A 327 0.11 -12.70 -2.14
C LEU A 327 1.10 -12.11 -1.14
N SER A 328 2.39 -12.06 -1.49
CA SER A 328 3.44 -11.48 -0.63
C SER A 328 3.19 -10.00 -0.38
N ARG A 329 2.85 -9.25 -1.44
CA ARG A 329 2.53 -7.82 -1.34
C ARG A 329 1.27 -7.54 -0.52
N ARG A 330 0.22 -8.36 -0.65
CA ARG A 330 -0.99 -8.28 0.19
C ARG A 330 -0.66 -8.54 1.66
N LEU A 331 0.14 -9.56 1.95
CA LEU A 331 0.56 -9.89 3.32
C LEU A 331 1.36 -8.74 3.95
N GLU A 332 2.36 -8.20 3.25
CA GLU A 332 3.16 -7.06 3.71
C GLU A 332 2.28 -5.83 4.00
N SER A 333 1.42 -5.46 3.06
CA SER A 333 0.51 -4.31 3.22
C SER A 333 -0.42 -4.47 4.43
N ARG A 334 -0.86 -5.70 4.71
CA ARG A 334 -1.72 -6.00 5.86
C ARG A 334 -0.94 -5.94 7.17
N LEU A 335 0.26 -6.52 7.22
CA LEU A 335 1.14 -6.44 8.39
C LEU A 335 1.43 -4.98 8.75
N ASP A 336 1.72 -4.14 7.75
CA ASP A 336 1.92 -2.70 7.95
C ASP A 336 0.66 -2.01 8.50
N ALA A 337 -0.51 -2.33 7.96
CA ALA A 337 -1.79 -1.78 8.44
C ALA A 337 -2.10 -2.18 9.89
N VAL A 338 -1.87 -3.45 10.24
CA VAL A 338 -2.03 -3.97 11.62
C VAL A 338 -1.02 -3.28 12.55
N ALA A 339 0.25 -3.23 12.18
CA ALA A 339 1.28 -2.56 12.97
C ALA A 339 0.95 -1.08 13.20
N ALA A 340 0.51 -0.35 12.15
CA ALA A 340 0.11 1.05 12.25
C ALA A 340 -1.13 1.24 13.14
N ARG A 341 -2.13 0.35 13.06
CA ARG A 341 -3.31 0.37 13.95
C ARG A 341 -2.90 0.11 15.40
N THR A 342 -2.10 -0.93 15.66
CA THR A 342 -1.61 -1.27 17.00
C THR A 342 -0.79 -0.13 17.60
N ARG A 343 0.15 0.45 16.84
CA ARG A 343 0.93 1.62 17.28
C ARG A 343 0.03 2.80 17.65
N ARG A 344 -1.02 3.09 16.86
CA ARG A 344 -1.99 4.15 17.18
C ARG A 344 -2.73 3.85 18.48
N THR A 345 -3.24 2.62 18.64
CA THR A 345 -3.94 2.19 19.86
C THR A 345 -3.04 2.27 21.09
N LEU A 346 -1.79 1.79 21.00
CA LEU A 346 -0.80 1.87 22.07
C LEU A 346 -0.50 3.33 22.41
N LYS A 347 -0.22 4.18 21.43
CA LYS A 347 0.03 5.62 21.65
C LYS A 347 -1.15 6.30 22.37
N SER A 348 -2.38 5.99 21.99
CA SER A 348 -3.58 6.49 22.67
C SER A 348 -3.76 5.92 24.09
N ALA A 349 -3.42 4.65 24.31
CA ALA A 349 -3.42 4.03 25.64
C ALA A 349 -2.38 4.67 26.56
N LEU A 350 -1.13 4.82 26.08
CA LEU A 350 -0.02 5.48 26.77
C LEU A 350 -0.38 6.91 27.18
N ALA A 351 -0.94 7.70 26.27
CA ALA A 351 -1.37 9.06 26.55
C ALA A 351 -2.53 9.13 27.59
N ARG A 352 -3.39 8.12 27.65
CA ARG A 352 -4.46 8.03 28.67
C ARG A 352 -3.90 7.58 30.02
N ALA A 353 -3.05 6.57 30.03
CA ALA A 353 -2.39 6.05 31.22
C ALA A 353 -1.53 7.13 31.89
N ARG A 354 -0.75 7.89 31.12
CA ARG A 354 0.06 9.01 31.63
C ARG A 354 -0.80 10.08 32.29
N ARG A 355 -1.84 10.57 31.61
CA ARG A 355 -2.79 11.55 32.19
C ARG A 355 -3.48 11.04 33.45
N LYS A 356 -3.77 9.74 33.51
CA LYS A 356 -4.37 9.10 34.69
C LYS A 356 -3.35 9.01 35.84
N LEU A 357 -2.10 8.69 35.54
CA LEU A 357 -1.00 8.67 36.51
C LEU A 357 -0.78 10.08 37.09
N ASP A 358 -0.67 11.11 36.24
CA ASP A 358 -0.45 12.50 36.67
C ASP A 358 -1.57 12.98 37.62
N ARG A 359 -2.83 12.68 37.29
CA ARG A 359 -3.98 13.01 38.16
C ARG A 359 -3.92 12.28 39.49
N ARG A 360 -3.62 10.97 39.48
CA ARG A 360 -3.52 10.16 40.71
C ARG A 360 -2.35 10.59 41.57
N ALA A 361 -1.22 10.97 40.97
CA ALA A 361 -0.06 11.50 41.68
C ALA A 361 -0.40 12.84 42.34
N ALA A 362 -1.11 13.73 41.64
CA ALA A 362 -1.59 14.98 42.21
C ALA A 362 -2.59 14.76 43.37
N ASP A 363 -3.53 13.82 43.21
CA ASP A 363 -4.46 13.43 44.28
C ASP A 363 -3.71 12.86 45.50
N GLN A 364 -2.65 12.06 45.29
CA GLN A 364 -1.83 11.48 46.35
C GLN A 364 -0.99 12.54 47.08
N ALA A 365 -0.43 13.51 46.35
CA ALA A 365 0.28 14.64 46.97
C ALA A 365 -0.67 15.52 47.80
N GLU A 366 -1.94 15.70 47.37
CA GLU A 366 -2.97 16.35 48.20
C GLU A 366 -3.35 15.50 49.42
N ALA A 367 -3.23 14.17 49.32
CA ALA A 367 -3.51 13.23 50.40
C ALA A 367 -2.53 13.36 51.59
N GLU A 368 -1.24 13.66 51.33
CA GLU A 368 -0.23 13.91 52.36
C GLU A 368 -0.60 15.12 53.25
N ARG A 369 -1.40 16.04 52.73
CA ARG A 369 -1.86 17.25 53.41
C ARG A 369 -3.21 17.09 54.09
N ALA A 370 -3.74 15.87 54.19
CA ALA A 370 -5.05 15.61 54.77
C ALA A 370 -5.17 16.19 56.19
N GLU A 371 -4.20 15.90 57.05
CA GLU A 371 -4.23 16.38 58.45
C GLU A 371 -4.14 17.90 58.55
N GLU A 372 -3.42 18.58 57.66
CA GLU A 372 -3.45 20.06 57.58
C GLU A 372 -4.86 20.60 57.32
N PHE A 373 -5.62 19.93 56.44
CA PHE A 373 -6.99 20.35 56.14
C PHE A 373 -7.94 20.10 57.33
N ARG A 374 -7.75 19.00 58.05
CA ARG A 374 -8.50 18.73 59.28
C ARG A 374 -8.22 19.81 60.32
N LEU A 375 -6.94 20.08 60.58
CA LEU A 375 -6.49 21.08 61.54
C LEU A 375 -7.04 22.48 61.20
N LYS A 376 -6.93 22.91 59.94
CA LYS A 376 -7.49 24.20 59.49
C LYS A 376 -9.01 24.27 59.69
N GLY A 377 -9.73 23.19 59.43
CA GLY A 377 -11.17 23.10 59.68
C GLY A 377 -11.54 23.23 61.16
N GLU A 378 -10.79 22.55 62.03
CA GLU A 378 -10.96 22.59 63.49
C GLU A 378 -10.66 23.99 64.06
N LEU A 379 -9.56 24.61 63.64
CA LEU A 379 -9.16 25.94 64.09
C LEU A 379 -10.14 27.05 63.66
N ILE A 380 -10.72 26.95 62.45
CA ILE A 380 -11.78 27.88 62.01
C ILE A 380 -13.04 27.70 62.86
N LEU A 381 -13.45 26.45 63.15
CA LEU A 381 -14.61 26.17 64.01
C LEU A 381 -14.41 26.71 65.43
N ALA A 382 -13.21 26.52 66.00
CA ALA A 382 -12.87 27.00 67.33
C ALA A 382 -12.87 28.54 67.44
N ASN A 383 -12.67 29.25 66.33
CA ASN A 383 -12.56 30.72 66.28
C ASN A 383 -13.71 31.39 65.49
N LEU A 384 -14.88 30.76 65.35
CA LEU A 384 -15.99 31.27 64.53
C LEU A 384 -16.41 32.70 64.84
N THR A 385 -16.40 33.09 66.11
CA THR A 385 -16.79 34.43 66.57
C THR A 385 -15.74 35.50 66.23
N ARG A 386 -14.49 35.10 66.00
CA ARG A 386 -13.35 35.98 65.72
C ARG A 386 -13.07 36.15 64.22
N VAL A 387 -13.72 35.35 63.36
CA VAL A 387 -13.54 35.38 61.90
C VAL A 387 -14.64 36.26 61.29
N PRO A 388 -14.33 37.48 60.81
CA PRO A 388 -15.34 38.33 60.19
C PRO A 388 -15.81 37.74 58.86
N ARG A 389 -17.09 37.95 58.54
CA ARG A 389 -17.68 37.53 57.27
C ARG A 389 -17.02 38.33 56.12
N GLY A 390 -16.61 37.65 55.05
CA GLY A 390 -15.92 38.30 53.93
C GLY A 390 -14.40 38.40 54.06
N ALA A 391 -13.80 37.87 55.12
CA ALA A 391 -12.35 37.82 55.28
C ALA A 391 -11.67 36.94 54.21
N ARG A 392 -10.51 37.37 53.72
CA ARG A 392 -9.67 36.60 52.77
C ARG A 392 -8.68 35.67 53.48
N GLU A 393 -8.35 35.99 54.73
CA GLU A 393 -7.45 35.20 55.57
C GLU A 393 -7.77 35.43 57.04
N VAL A 394 -7.36 34.49 57.90
CA VAL A 394 -7.42 34.63 59.35
C VAL A 394 -6.15 34.06 59.98
N THR A 395 -5.54 34.79 60.90
CA THR A 395 -4.41 34.30 61.70
C THR A 395 -4.94 33.78 63.03
N VAL A 396 -4.74 32.49 63.28
CA VAL A 396 -5.17 31.79 64.49
C VAL A 396 -3.97 31.11 65.14
N THR A 397 -4.01 30.92 66.46
CA THR A 397 -2.97 30.18 67.17
C THR A 397 -3.25 28.69 67.06
N ASP A 398 -2.27 27.91 66.61
CA ASP A 398 -2.32 26.45 66.56
C ASP A 398 -2.13 25.83 67.96
N TYR A 399 -2.38 24.52 68.11
CA TYR A 399 -2.27 23.78 69.37
C TYR A 399 -0.86 23.85 70.01
N ASP A 400 0.19 24.06 69.20
CA ASP A 400 1.57 24.26 69.66
C ASP A 400 1.91 25.74 70.01
N GLY A 401 0.92 26.62 70.04
CA GLY A 401 1.11 28.04 70.37
C GLY A 401 1.69 28.90 69.23
N ARG A 402 1.84 28.34 68.02
CA ARG A 402 2.38 29.06 66.86
C ARG A 402 1.27 29.76 66.07
N PRO A 403 1.51 30.97 65.52
CA PRO A 403 0.54 31.63 64.64
C PRO A 403 0.47 30.93 63.28
N LEU A 404 -0.74 30.54 62.86
CA LEU A 404 -1.06 29.93 61.58
C LEU A 404 -2.04 30.82 60.81
N THR A 405 -1.62 31.28 59.63
CA THR A 405 -2.49 32.04 58.71
C THR A 405 -3.26 31.09 57.80
N ILE A 406 -4.58 31.16 57.81
CA ILE A 406 -5.48 30.32 57.02
C ILE A 406 -6.20 31.18 55.99
N THR A 407 -6.00 30.88 54.71
CA THR A 407 -6.73 31.53 53.61
C THR A 407 -8.19 31.07 53.56
N LEU A 408 -9.12 32.00 53.43
CA LEU A 408 -10.57 31.80 53.40
C LEU A 408 -11.15 32.23 52.05
N ASP A 409 -12.30 31.67 51.68
CA ASP A 409 -13.11 32.21 50.59
C ASP A 409 -14.06 33.29 51.15
N PRO A 410 -13.90 34.57 50.72
CA PRO A 410 -14.71 35.67 51.24
C PRO A 410 -16.19 35.57 50.85
N ARG A 411 -16.55 34.73 49.86
CA ARG A 411 -17.94 34.48 49.46
C ARG A 411 -18.65 33.51 50.40
N LEU A 412 -17.91 32.75 51.19
CA LEU A 412 -18.44 31.73 52.09
C LEU A 412 -18.51 32.24 53.54
N THR A 413 -19.45 31.72 54.32
CA THR A 413 -19.47 31.97 55.77
C THR A 413 -18.28 31.28 56.46
N PRO A 414 -17.85 31.72 57.65
CA PRO A 414 -16.78 31.04 58.40
C PRO A 414 -17.04 29.54 58.60
N ALA A 415 -18.28 29.16 58.95
CA ALA A 415 -18.68 27.76 59.07
C ALA A 415 -18.65 27.00 57.73
N ALA A 416 -19.02 27.65 56.61
CA ALA A 416 -18.92 27.05 55.28
C ALA A 416 -17.46 26.89 54.81
N ASN A 417 -16.57 27.81 55.16
CA ASN A 417 -15.13 27.67 54.95
C ASN A 417 -14.56 26.48 55.74
N ALA A 418 -14.93 26.33 57.02
CA ALA A 418 -14.53 25.16 57.81
C ALA A 418 -15.03 23.84 57.18
N ARG A 419 -16.31 23.78 56.78
CA ARG A 419 -16.89 22.61 56.10
C ARG A 419 -16.15 22.28 54.81
N ARG A 420 -15.75 23.28 54.02
CA ARG A 420 -14.93 23.10 52.80
C ARG A 420 -13.58 22.45 53.12
N PHE A 421 -12.93 22.82 54.22
CA PHE A 421 -11.68 22.17 54.67
C PHE A 421 -11.93 20.71 55.10
N PHE A 422 -13.02 20.41 55.80
CA PHE A 422 -13.39 19.03 56.12
C PHE A 422 -13.75 18.19 54.88
N ASP A 423 -14.38 18.79 53.87
CA ASP A 423 -14.67 18.11 52.60
C ASP A 423 -13.38 17.80 51.82
N ARG A 424 -12.40 18.72 51.83
CA ARG A 424 -11.05 18.47 51.30
C ARG A 424 -10.33 17.37 52.09
N TYR A 425 -10.41 17.37 53.42
CA TYR A 425 -9.88 16.30 54.26
C TYR A 425 -10.47 14.93 53.88
N ARG A 426 -11.80 14.82 53.76
CA ARG A 426 -12.46 13.56 53.36
C ARG A 426 -12.01 13.10 51.97
N LYS A 427 -11.86 14.03 51.02
CA LYS A 427 -11.35 13.74 49.68
C LYS A 427 -9.91 13.24 49.73
N ALA A 428 -9.03 13.94 50.46
CA ALA A 428 -7.63 13.60 50.65
C ALA A 428 -7.45 12.22 51.32
N ARG A 429 -8.21 11.91 52.38
CA ARG A 429 -8.21 10.58 53.01
C ARG A 429 -8.66 9.45 52.07
N ARG A 430 -9.67 9.70 51.23
CA ARG A 430 -10.11 8.73 50.20
C ARG A 430 -9.07 8.53 49.10
N ALA A 431 -8.25 9.54 48.81
CA ALA A 431 -7.13 9.41 47.88
C ALA A 431 -6.00 8.58 48.51
N ALA A 432 -5.64 8.85 49.77
CA ALA A 432 -4.63 8.07 50.51
C ALA A 432 -4.93 6.56 50.55
N SER A 433 -6.20 6.19 50.77
CA SER A 433 -6.62 4.77 50.79
C SER A 433 -6.59 4.09 49.42
N ARG A 434 -6.23 4.81 48.36
CA ARG A 434 -6.15 4.32 46.97
C ARG A 434 -4.72 4.34 46.42
N ALA A 435 -3.70 4.40 47.28
CA ALA A 435 -2.30 4.39 46.87
C ALA A 435 -1.93 3.22 45.93
N ASP A 436 -2.53 2.04 46.12
CA ASP A 436 -2.29 0.87 45.27
C ASP A 436 -2.71 1.10 43.81
N LEU A 437 -3.74 1.92 43.59
CA LEU A 437 -4.19 2.29 42.25
C LEU A 437 -3.15 3.16 41.52
N LEU A 438 -2.33 3.94 42.24
CA LEU A 438 -1.23 4.69 41.65
C LEU A 438 -0.17 3.73 41.12
N ARG A 439 0.26 2.79 41.97
CA ARG A 439 1.25 1.75 41.63
C ARG A 439 0.79 0.92 40.42
N SER A 440 -0.44 0.41 40.47
CA SER A 440 -1.05 -0.33 39.37
C SER A 440 -1.14 0.48 38.06
N THR A 441 -1.28 1.81 38.12
CA THR A 441 -1.26 2.65 36.91
C THR A 441 0.15 2.80 36.35
N ALA A 442 1.16 2.92 37.22
CA ALA A 442 2.56 2.98 36.84
C ALA A 442 3.00 1.66 36.18
N ASP A 443 2.62 0.52 36.76
CA ASP A 443 2.92 -0.81 36.21
C ASP A 443 2.25 -1.00 34.85
N HIS A 444 0.98 -0.59 34.71
CA HIS A 444 0.29 -0.62 33.42
C HIS A 444 0.96 0.29 32.38
N LEU A 445 1.45 1.46 32.78
CA LEU A 445 2.18 2.37 31.89
C LEU A 445 3.53 1.79 31.46
N ALA A 446 4.22 1.05 32.33
CA ALA A 446 5.49 0.39 32.00
C ALA A 446 5.31 -0.83 31.09
N TRP A 447 4.17 -1.51 31.20
CA TRP A 447 3.81 -2.63 30.31
C TRP A 447 3.43 -2.19 28.89
N LEU A 448 2.79 -1.01 28.76
CA LEU A 448 2.41 -0.40 27.47
C LEU A 448 3.60 0.18 26.72
#